data_AF-A0A8C7KB27-F1
#
_entry.id   AF-A0A8C7KB27-F1
#
_cell.length_a   1.000
_cell.length_b   1.000
_cell.length_c   1.000
_cell.angle_alpha   90.00
_cell.angle_beta   90.00
_cell.angle_gamma   90.00
#
_symmetry.space_group_name_H-M   'P 1'
#
loop_
_entity.id
_entity.type
_entity.pdbx_description
1 polymer ?
#
loop_
_entity_poly.entity_id
_entity_poly.type
_entity_poly.pdbx_seq_one_letter_code
_entity_poly.pdbx_strand_id
1 'polypeptide(L)'
;MLNRFAAVSEVKQRLQGQGFVSLLPHTDLPLNSSLPQPHPTSPTQPSSISHPSPHPTSPTQPSSIPHPSPHPTSPTQPSSIPHPGPPPSLQCFIHPSPVRYPSPPHRQGQLKPYYLMNAASLLPVLALGVEEGDRVLDLCSAPGGKALAILQTADPAPLCCNEMDPHRRDWLAKTLESFIPQSLSSTSEAGMYDKVLLDAPCSNDRSWLFSGPGGEQHGAVRLRERARLPTLQTQLLRYISALAAVRPGGVAVYSTCTLSRSENQEVVEAVLNTCPGVELQDLEEELALPLQEHFTFTPLGHTPSLGLLVVPQQGQTWGPMFLSRALWFEWSTKQH
;
A
#
# COMPACT_ATOMS: atom_id res chain seq x y z
N MET A 1 7.01 -14.46 4.83
CA MET A 1 5.58 -14.07 4.92
C MET A 1 4.74 -15.33 4.76
N LEU A 2 3.85 -15.64 5.70
CA LEU A 2 2.89 -16.74 5.56
C LEU A 2 1.78 -16.34 4.57
N ASN A 3 1.13 -17.33 3.96
CA ASN A 3 0.01 -17.14 3.06
C ASN A 3 -1.33 -17.42 3.77
N ARG A 4 -2.15 -16.40 3.98
CA ARG A 4 -3.48 -16.51 4.61
C ARG A 4 -4.45 -17.41 3.83
N PHE A 5 -4.25 -17.57 2.52
CA PHE A 5 -5.08 -18.41 1.67
C PHE A 5 -4.72 -19.91 1.73
N ALA A 6 -3.76 -20.31 2.58
CA ALA A 6 -3.29 -21.69 2.72
C ALA A 6 -3.27 -22.15 4.19
N ALA A 7 -3.18 -23.47 4.40
CA ALA A 7 -2.97 -24.03 5.73
C ALA A 7 -1.52 -23.76 6.20
N VAL A 8 -1.35 -22.91 7.22
CA VAL A 8 -0.02 -22.43 7.66
C VAL A 8 0.35 -22.78 9.11
N SER A 9 -0.53 -23.42 9.88
CA SER A 9 -0.31 -23.69 11.31
C SER A 9 0.97 -24.51 11.60
N GLU A 10 1.21 -25.58 10.84
CA GLU A 10 2.45 -26.38 10.96
C GLU A 10 3.70 -25.59 10.56
N VAL A 11 3.59 -24.72 9.55
CA VAL A 11 4.70 -23.86 9.12
C VAL A 11 5.03 -22.85 10.21
N LYS A 12 4.02 -22.22 10.82
CA LYS A 12 4.19 -21.29 11.94
C LYS A 12 4.88 -21.96 13.13
N GLN A 13 4.42 -23.14 13.54
CA GLN A 13 5.06 -23.93 14.60
C GLN A 13 6.51 -24.30 14.26
N ARG A 14 6.78 -24.72 13.00
CA ARG A 14 8.13 -25.06 12.55
C ARG A 14 9.07 -23.86 12.54
N LEU A 15 8.60 -22.69 12.10
CA LEU A 15 9.37 -21.44 12.12
C LEU A 15 9.73 -21.06 13.57
N GLN A 16 8.75 -21.05 14.47
CA GLN A 16 8.96 -20.75 15.89
C GLN A 16 9.94 -21.75 16.55
N GLY A 17 9.76 -23.05 16.30
CA GLY A 17 10.68 -24.10 16.78
C GLY A 17 12.09 -24.05 16.17
N GLN A 18 12.30 -23.25 15.11
CA GLN A 18 13.61 -22.97 14.49
C GLN A 18 14.15 -21.58 14.83
N GLY A 19 13.59 -20.89 15.84
CA GLY A 19 14.09 -19.59 16.30
C GLY A 19 13.71 -18.39 15.43
N PHE A 20 12.77 -18.55 14.48
CA PHE A 20 12.19 -17.40 13.78
C PHE A 20 11.23 -16.65 14.71
N VAL A 21 11.34 -15.33 14.70
CA VAL A 21 10.48 -14.40 15.47
C VAL A 21 9.51 -13.67 14.54
N SER A 22 8.37 -13.21 15.07
CA SER A 22 7.47 -12.35 14.29
C SER A 22 8.13 -11.00 14.08
N LEU A 23 8.12 -10.50 12.84
CA LEU A 23 8.55 -9.13 12.50
C LEU A 23 7.50 -8.09 12.92
N LEU A 24 6.24 -8.51 12.96
CA LEU A 24 5.08 -7.68 13.34
C LEU A 24 4.35 -8.47 14.43
N PRO A 25 4.67 -8.26 15.72
CA PRO A 25 4.11 -9.08 16.81
C PRO A 25 2.60 -8.84 17.00
N HIS A 26 2.10 -7.67 16.61
CA HIS A 26 0.68 -7.32 16.59
C HIS A 26 0.34 -6.69 15.24
N THR A 27 -0.55 -7.32 14.46
CA THR A 27 -1.12 -6.72 13.24
C THR A 27 -2.27 -5.76 13.54
N ASP A 28 -2.67 -5.64 14.80
CA ASP A 28 -3.57 -4.59 15.29
C ASP A 28 -2.79 -3.26 15.46
N LEU A 29 -2.19 -2.78 14.36
CA LEU A 29 -1.75 -1.39 14.26
C LEU A 29 -3.01 -0.56 13.94
N PRO A 30 -3.53 0.27 14.86
CA PRO A 30 -4.56 1.23 14.51
C PRO A 30 -3.92 2.31 13.64
N LEU A 31 -4.02 2.16 12.32
CA LEU A 31 -3.80 3.27 11.38
C LEU A 31 -4.81 4.35 11.76
N ASN A 32 -4.29 5.43 12.36
CA ASN A 32 -5.09 6.33 13.15
C ASN A 32 -5.96 7.18 12.22
N SER A 33 -7.28 7.03 12.31
CA SER A 33 -8.25 7.75 11.48
C SER A 33 -8.41 9.22 11.93
N SER A 34 -7.33 10.00 11.88
CA SER A 34 -7.29 11.41 12.23
C SER A 34 -7.39 12.30 10.99
N LEU A 35 -8.54 12.23 10.31
CA LEU A 35 -9.01 13.36 9.50
C LEU A 35 -9.32 14.54 10.45
N PRO A 36 -8.85 15.76 10.19
CA PRO A 36 -9.21 16.91 11.00
C PRO A 36 -10.72 17.17 10.88
N GLN A 37 -11.46 17.03 11.99
CA GLN A 37 -12.87 17.39 12.01
C GLN A 37 -13.03 18.90 11.81
N PRO A 38 -14.00 19.36 10.99
CA PRO A 38 -14.29 20.77 10.87
C PRO A 38 -14.80 21.32 12.21
N HIS A 39 -14.26 22.47 12.63
CA HIS A 39 -14.61 23.10 13.90
C HIS A 39 -16.14 23.30 14.05
N PRO A 40 -16.73 22.95 15.21
CA PRO A 40 -18.12 23.29 15.48
C PRO A 40 -18.26 24.80 15.64
N THR A 41 -19.02 25.42 14.73
CA THR A 41 -19.43 26.83 14.83
C THR A 41 -20.27 27.05 16.10
N SER A 42 -19.99 28.15 16.81
CA SER A 42 -20.66 28.53 18.04
C SER A 42 -22.17 28.79 17.85
N PRO A 43 -23.04 28.37 18.79
CA PRO A 43 -24.48 28.62 18.69
C PRO A 43 -24.82 30.06 19.10
N THR A 44 -25.45 30.80 18.19
CA THR A 44 -26.03 32.12 18.48
C THR A 44 -27.34 31.95 19.25
N GLN A 45 -27.55 32.72 20.31
CA GLN A 45 -28.80 32.70 21.08
C GLN A 45 -29.98 33.30 20.30
N PRO A 46 -31.20 32.73 20.38
CA PRO A 46 -32.43 33.43 20.10
C PRO A 46 -33.05 34.00 21.39
N SER A 47 -33.43 35.27 21.37
CA SER A 47 -34.11 35.95 22.47
C SER A 47 -35.63 35.70 22.48
N SER A 48 -36.21 35.65 23.67
CA SER A 48 -37.63 35.32 23.92
C SER A 48 -38.49 36.57 24.15
N ILE A 49 -39.60 36.73 23.40
CA ILE A 49 -40.75 37.59 23.78
C ILE A 49 -42.07 36.83 23.48
N SER A 50 -43.13 37.19 24.21
CA SER A 50 -44.31 36.40 24.58
C SER A 50 -45.58 36.48 23.70
N HIS A 51 -46.44 35.48 23.90
CA HIS A 51 -47.90 35.33 23.64
C HIS A 51 -48.80 36.58 23.86
N PRO A 52 -50.10 36.64 23.39
CA PRO A 52 -51.07 35.52 23.36
C PRO A 52 -52.12 35.42 22.20
N SER A 53 -52.92 34.33 22.24
CA SER A 53 -54.07 33.99 21.37
C SER A 53 -55.40 34.67 21.81
N PRO A 54 -56.53 34.58 21.07
CA PRO A 54 -57.41 33.38 21.10
C PRO A 54 -58.19 33.01 19.80
N HIS A 55 -58.88 31.86 19.86
CA HIS A 55 -59.85 31.21 18.92
C HIS A 55 -61.19 31.98 18.76
N PRO A 56 -62.19 31.56 17.90
CA PRO A 56 -62.48 30.27 17.22
C PRO A 56 -62.70 30.42 15.66
N THR A 57 -63.33 29.55 14.84
CA THR A 57 -64.27 28.39 14.98
C THR A 57 -64.14 27.37 13.80
N SER A 58 -65.15 26.51 13.57
CA SER A 58 -65.28 25.44 12.54
C SER A 58 -66.66 25.56 11.80
N PRO A 59 -67.19 24.60 11.00
CA PRO A 59 -66.64 23.44 10.25
C PRO A 59 -67.12 23.34 8.76
N THR A 60 -66.53 22.47 7.91
CA THR A 60 -67.30 21.63 6.94
C THR A 60 -66.48 20.49 6.30
N GLN A 61 -67.12 19.33 6.16
CA GLN A 61 -66.80 18.17 5.28
C GLN A 61 -68.12 17.81 4.52
N PRO A 62 -68.18 16.93 3.48
CA PRO A 62 -67.39 15.69 3.22
C PRO A 62 -66.89 15.61 1.74
N SER A 63 -66.57 14.49 1.05
CA SER A 63 -66.63 13.04 1.35
C SER A 63 -65.60 12.20 0.54
N SER A 64 -64.86 11.36 1.26
CA SER A 64 -64.48 9.95 0.98
C SER A 64 -64.63 9.29 -0.42
N ILE A 65 -63.56 8.63 -0.88
CA ILE A 65 -63.47 7.22 -1.34
C ILE A 65 -61.95 6.82 -1.42
N PRO A 66 -61.51 5.55 -1.21
CA PRO A 66 -60.18 5.31 -0.60
C PRO A 66 -59.18 4.35 -1.31
N HIS A 67 -57.91 4.44 -0.88
CA HIS A 67 -56.80 3.46 -0.94
C HIS A 67 -56.14 3.09 -2.30
N PRO A 68 -54.88 2.56 -2.31
CA PRO A 68 -53.80 2.63 -1.30
C PRO A 68 -52.46 3.19 -1.82
N SER A 69 -51.57 3.59 -0.90
CA SER A 69 -50.26 4.18 -1.19
C SER A 69 -49.18 3.16 -1.59
N PRO A 70 -48.22 3.49 -2.46
CA PRO A 70 -46.97 2.72 -2.59
C PRO A 70 -46.04 3.00 -1.40
N HIS A 71 -45.48 1.94 -0.80
CA HIS A 71 -44.45 2.07 0.23
C HIS A 71 -43.15 2.64 -0.34
N PRO A 72 -42.37 3.42 0.44
CA PRO A 72 -41.00 3.74 0.06
C PRO A 72 -40.16 2.46 0.12
N THR A 73 -39.68 2.00 -1.03
CA THR A 73 -38.68 0.93 -1.10
C THR A 73 -37.40 1.40 -0.42
N SER A 74 -37.02 0.73 0.67
CA SER A 74 -35.71 0.86 1.30
C SER A 74 -34.59 0.69 0.27
N PRO A 75 -33.47 1.44 0.35
CA PRO A 75 -32.34 1.22 -0.53
C PRO A 75 -31.81 -0.19 -0.33
N THR A 76 -31.81 -0.98 -1.40
CA THR A 76 -31.15 -2.29 -1.44
C THR A 76 -29.70 -2.11 -1.03
N GLN A 77 -29.28 -2.76 0.05
CA GLN A 77 -27.86 -2.83 0.40
C GLN A 77 -27.09 -3.43 -0.79
N PRO A 78 -25.88 -2.94 -1.11
CA PRO A 78 -25.02 -3.63 -2.04
C PRO A 78 -24.75 -5.04 -1.49
N SER A 79 -25.09 -6.05 -2.29
CA SER A 79 -24.89 -7.45 -1.93
C SER A 79 -23.43 -7.70 -1.59
N SER A 80 -23.16 -8.13 -0.36
CA SER A 80 -21.83 -8.51 0.08
C SER A 80 -21.28 -9.62 -0.82
N ILE A 81 -20.14 -9.36 -1.44
CA ILE A 81 -19.39 -10.37 -2.17
C ILE A 81 -18.93 -11.41 -1.13
N PRO A 82 -19.12 -12.73 -1.34
CA PRO A 82 -18.69 -13.72 -0.37
C PRO A 82 -17.15 -13.76 -0.32
N HIS A 83 -16.54 -13.24 0.75
CA HIS A 83 -15.09 -13.38 0.99
C HIS A 83 -14.76 -14.87 1.21
N PRO A 84 -13.96 -15.53 0.36
CA PRO A 84 -13.71 -16.96 0.46
C PRO A 84 -12.47 -17.30 1.30
N GLY A 85 -11.92 -16.33 2.05
CA GLY A 85 -10.67 -16.47 2.80
C GLY A 85 -10.82 -16.07 4.28
N PRO A 86 -9.87 -16.44 5.14
CA PRO A 86 -9.78 -15.90 6.50
C PRO A 86 -9.48 -14.40 6.46
N PRO A 87 -9.79 -13.66 7.54
CA PRO A 87 -9.53 -12.22 7.60
C PRO A 87 -8.04 -11.91 7.34
N PRO A 88 -7.75 -10.72 6.76
CA PRO A 88 -6.39 -10.27 6.54
C PRO A 88 -5.56 -10.32 7.82
N SER A 89 -4.31 -10.78 7.70
CA SER A 89 -3.40 -10.95 8.82
C SER A 89 -1.97 -11.15 8.33
N LEU A 90 -1.24 -10.05 8.13
CA LEU A 90 0.13 -10.05 7.61
C LEU A 90 1.11 -10.72 8.58
N GLN A 91 1.26 -12.03 8.47
CA GLN A 91 2.13 -12.83 9.32
C GLN A 91 3.53 -12.97 8.71
N CYS A 92 4.46 -12.14 9.20
CA CYS A 92 5.85 -12.09 8.73
C CYS A 92 6.81 -12.56 9.81
N PHE A 93 7.74 -13.44 9.43
CA PHE A 93 8.74 -14.03 10.31
C PHE A 93 10.13 -13.74 9.79
N ILE A 94 11.03 -13.34 10.68
CA ILE A 94 12.45 -13.14 10.43
C ILE A 94 13.28 -14.04 11.36
N HIS A 95 14.54 -14.26 11.00
CA HIS A 95 15.50 -14.98 11.85
C HIS A 95 16.67 -14.03 12.14
N PRO A 96 17.16 -13.94 13.40
CA PRO A 96 18.21 -12.99 13.78
C PRO A 96 19.58 -13.31 13.15
N SER A 97 19.80 -14.56 12.75
CA SER A 97 20.99 -15.01 12.00
C SER A 97 20.67 -15.27 10.52
N PRO A 98 21.65 -15.21 9.59
CA PRO A 98 21.44 -15.43 8.16
C PRO A 98 21.15 -16.90 7.80
N VAL A 99 19.93 -17.36 8.07
CA VAL A 99 19.48 -18.73 7.78
C VAL A 99 18.77 -18.80 6.43
N ARG A 100 19.10 -19.82 5.62
CA ARG A 100 18.37 -20.13 4.39
C ARG A 100 17.16 -21.00 4.71
N TYR A 101 15.96 -20.50 4.43
CA TYR A 101 14.73 -21.28 4.45
C TYR A 101 14.39 -21.77 3.03
N PRO A 102 13.89 -23.02 2.83
CA PRO A 102 13.59 -23.54 1.50
C PRO A 102 12.36 -22.84 0.88
N SER A 103 12.41 -22.52 -0.41
CA SER A 103 11.24 -22.04 -1.16
C SER A 103 10.29 -23.21 -1.47
N PRO A 104 8.97 -23.12 -1.25
CA PRO A 104 8.06 -24.19 -1.62
C PRO A 104 8.06 -24.40 -3.14
N PRO A 105 8.11 -25.66 -3.63
CA PRO A 105 7.96 -25.96 -5.05
C PRO A 105 6.58 -25.49 -5.54
N HIS A 106 6.49 -25.01 -6.77
CA HIS A 106 5.19 -24.77 -7.40
C HIS A 106 4.52 -26.12 -7.73
N ARG A 107 3.22 -26.20 -7.48
CA ARG A 107 2.35 -27.32 -7.84
C ARG A 107 1.01 -26.74 -8.27
N GLN A 108 0.57 -27.08 -9.48
CA GLN A 108 -0.67 -26.56 -10.04
C GLN A 108 -1.86 -26.94 -9.13
N GLY A 109 -2.74 -25.98 -8.86
CA GLY A 109 -3.89 -26.17 -7.97
C GLY A 109 -3.58 -26.25 -6.46
N GLN A 110 -2.30 -26.15 -6.04
CA GLN A 110 -1.92 -26.13 -4.62
C GLN A 110 -1.23 -24.82 -4.24
N LEU A 111 -1.89 -24.02 -3.40
CA LEU A 111 -1.33 -22.76 -2.90
C LEU A 111 -0.14 -23.02 -1.97
N LYS A 112 0.92 -22.25 -2.16
CA LYS A 112 2.13 -22.30 -1.33
C LYS A 112 1.87 -21.64 0.03
N PRO A 113 2.32 -22.24 1.14
CA PRO A 113 2.00 -21.74 2.49
C PRO A 113 2.81 -20.51 2.93
N TYR A 114 3.89 -20.14 2.24
CA TYR A 114 4.69 -18.96 2.57
C TYR A 114 5.52 -18.45 1.38
N TYR A 115 5.68 -17.13 1.30
CA TYR A 115 6.56 -16.44 0.36
C TYR A 115 7.85 -16.00 1.06
N LEU A 116 8.99 -16.19 0.38
CA LEU A 116 10.30 -15.74 0.84
C LEU A 116 10.62 -14.38 0.22
N MET A 117 10.82 -13.37 1.07
CA MET A 117 11.17 -12.01 0.64
C MET A 117 12.18 -11.39 1.61
N ASN A 118 12.88 -10.36 1.11
CA ASN A 118 13.72 -9.51 1.94
C ASN A 118 12.83 -8.72 2.92
N ALA A 119 13.12 -8.75 4.23
CA ALA A 119 12.25 -8.17 5.25
C ALA A 119 11.94 -6.69 5.00
N ALA A 120 12.94 -5.90 4.58
CA ALA A 120 12.76 -4.47 4.27
C ALA A 120 11.82 -4.23 3.08
N SER A 121 11.57 -5.22 2.21
CA SER A 121 10.60 -5.10 1.11
C SER A 121 9.13 -5.13 1.55
N LEU A 122 8.85 -5.34 2.84
CA LEU A 122 7.53 -5.14 3.42
C LEU A 122 7.24 -3.67 3.74
N LEU A 123 8.25 -2.85 4.03
CA LEU A 123 8.06 -1.47 4.46
C LEU A 123 7.27 -0.60 3.46
N PRO A 124 7.49 -0.67 2.13
CA PRO A 124 6.66 0.07 1.18
C PRO A 124 5.19 -0.35 1.18
N VAL A 125 4.89 -1.61 1.53
CA VAL A 125 3.53 -2.14 1.61
C VAL A 125 2.86 -1.69 2.91
N LEU A 126 3.60 -1.64 4.01
CA LEU A 126 3.11 -1.08 5.28
C LEU A 126 2.84 0.42 5.15
N ALA A 127 3.78 1.19 4.60
CA ALA A 127 3.63 2.62 4.38
C ALA A 127 2.43 2.99 3.48
N LEU A 128 2.09 2.13 2.53
CA LEU A 128 0.94 2.33 1.64
C LEU A 128 -0.39 2.37 2.41
N GLY A 129 -0.46 1.66 3.55
CA GLY A 129 -1.63 1.65 4.44
C GLY A 129 -2.91 1.25 3.71
N VAL A 130 -2.90 0.11 3.02
CA VAL A 130 -4.06 -0.40 2.28
C VAL A 130 -5.14 -0.85 3.26
N GLU A 131 -6.37 -0.39 3.03
CA GLU A 131 -7.56 -0.72 3.81
C GLU A 131 -8.53 -1.62 3.00
N GLU A 132 -9.53 -2.18 3.69
CA GLU A 132 -10.56 -3.02 3.08
C GLU A 132 -11.34 -2.23 2.02
N GLY A 133 -11.39 -2.77 0.80
CA GLY A 133 -12.11 -2.15 -0.32
C GLY A 133 -11.34 -1.06 -1.09
N ASP A 134 -10.10 -0.73 -0.72
CA ASP A 134 -9.25 0.18 -1.51
C ASP A 134 -9.07 -0.32 -2.94
N ARG A 135 -9.04 0.60 -3.92
CA ARG A 135 -8.52 0.33 -5.27
C ARG A 135 -7.01 0.54 -5.26
N VAL A 136 -6.26 -0.52 -5.53
CA VAL A 136 -4.79 -0.51 -5.43
C VAL A 136 -4.14 -0.79 -6.78
N LEU A 137 -3.07 -0.07 -7.10
CA LEU A 137 -2.19 -0.34 -8.24
C LEU A 137 -0.77 -0.66 -7.76
N ASP A 138 -0.25 -1.83 -8.13
CA ASP A 138 1.18 -2.15 -8.07
C ASP A 138 1.77 -1.95 -9.47
N LEU A 139 2.44 -0.80 -9.69
CA LEU A 139 2.80 -0.30 -11.02
C LEU A 139 3.96 -1.06 -11.68
N CYS A 140 4.80 -1.74 -10.90
CA CYS A 140 5.98 -2.48 -11.36
C CYS A 140 6.07 -3.85 -10.67
N SER A 141 4.97 -4.59 -10.70
CA SER A 141 4.64 -5.62 -9.72
C SER A 141 5.56 -6.85 -9.73
N ALA A 142 6.16 -7.22 -10.86
CA ALA A 142 6.90 -8.47 -10.96
C ALA A 142 8.18 -8.49 -10.08
N PRO A 143 8.47 -9.58 -9.36
CA PRO A 143 7.91 -10.92 -9.53
C PRO A 143 6.61 -11.20 -8.74
N GLY A 144 5.97 -10.19 -8.14
CA GLY A 144 4.68 -10.30 -7.46
C GLY A 144 4.76 -10.27 -5.92
N GLY A 145 5.95 -10.22 -5.34
CA GLY A 145 6.13 -10.31 -3.88
C GLY A 145 5.47 -9.19 -3.06
N LYS A 146 5.34 -7.98 -3.62
CA LYS A 146 4.66 -6.86 -2.95
C LYS A 146 3.14 -6.89 -3.16
N ALA A 147 2.66 -7.18 -4.37
CA ALA A 147 1.26 -7.52 -4.61
C ALA A 147 0.73 -8.64 -3.68
N LEU A 148 1.50 -9.72 -3.49
CA LEU A 148 1.15 -10.77 -2.53
C LEU A 148 1.05 -10.24 -1.10
N ALA A 149 1.97 -9.37 -0.69
CA ALA A 149 1.99 -8.79 0.65
C ALA A 149 0.79 -7.84 0.88
N ILE A 150 0.40 -7.05 -0.12
CA ILE A 150 -0.83 -6.24 -0.09
C ILE A 150 -2.04 -7.14 0.21
N LEU A 151 -2.19 -8.25 -0.52
CA LEU A 151 -3.27 -9.23 -0.31
C LEU A 151 -3.17 -10.02 1.00
N GLN A 152 -2.03 -9.99 1.71
CA GLN A 152 -1.93 -10.55 3.07
C GLN A 152 -2.39 -9.53 4.14
N THR A 153 -2.27 -8.23 3.84
CA THR A 153 -2.59 -7.11 4.73
C THR A 153 -4.06 -6.73 4.70
N ALA A 154 -4.71 -6.75 3.54
CA ALA A 154 -6.12 -6.34 3.34
C ALA A 154 -6.80 -7.13 2.20
N ASP A 155 -8.13 -7.01 2.07
CA ASP A 155 -8.92 -7.32 0.88
C ASP A 155 -9.22 -6.02 0.08
N PRO A 156 -8.32 -5.58 -0.82
CA PRO A 156 -8.60 -4.46 -1.74
C PRO A 156 -9.70 -4.84 -2.73
N ALA A 157 -10.52 -3.88 -3.16
CA ALA A 157 -11.64 -4.16 -4.08
C ALA A 157 -11.15 -4.59 -5.47
N PRO A 158 -10.29 -3.80 -6.13
CA PRO A 158 -9.35 -4.32 -7.12
C PRO A 158 -7.88 -4.06 -6.72
N LEU A 159 -7.04 -5.09 -6.84
CA LEU A 159 -5.59 -4.93 -6.96
C LEU A 159 -5.16 -5.12 -8.43
N CYS A 160 -4.75 -4.03 -9.08
CA CYS A 160 -4.15 -4.07 -10.41
C CYS A 160 -2.65 -4.30 -10.30
N CYS A 161 -2.14 -5.39 -10.89
CA CYS A 161 -0.72 -5.70 -10.93
C CYS A 161 -0.18 -5.43 -12.34
N ASN A 162 0.50 -4.29 -12.54
CA ASN A 162 1.08 -3.93 -13.82
C ASN A 162 2.53 -4.40 -13.95
N GLU A 163 2.88 -4.94 -15.12
CA GLU A 163 4.26 -5.21 -15.52
C GLU A 163 4.38 -5.09 -17.04
N MET A 164 5.34 -4.29 -17.50
CA MET A 164 5.53 -4.00 -18.93
C MET A 164 6.37 -5.08 -19.63
N ASP A 165 7.35 -5.67 -18.94
CA ASP A 165 8.21 -6.70 -19.52
C ASP A 165 7.46 -8.05 -19.63
N PRO A 166 7.36 -8.66 -20.83
CA PRO A 166 6.60 -9.90 -21.02
C PRO A 166 7.12 -11.08 -20.21
N HIS A 167 8.43 -11.20 -20.02
CA HIS A 167 9.04 -12.32 -19.32
C HIS A 167 8.88 -12.19 -17.80
N ARG A 168 8.94 -10.95 -17.27
CA ARG A 168 8.57 -10.64 -15.89
C ARG A 168 7.07 -10.80 -15.64
N ARG A 169 6.19 -10.53 -16.63
CA ARG A 169 4.76 -10.88 -16.54
C ARG A 169 4.54 -12.38 -16.34
N ASP A 170 5.26 -13.24 -17.06
CA ASP A 170 5.16 -14.70 -16.85
C ASP A 170 5.57 -15.11 -15.43
N TRP A 171 6.56 -14.43 -14.84
CA TRP A 171 6.97 -14.66 -13.44
C TRP A 171 5.90 -14.17 -12.46
N LEU A 172 5.34 -12.97 -12.68
CA LEU A 172 4.24 -12.42 -11.90
C LEU A 172 3.04 -13.37 -11.91
N ALA A 173 2.58 -13.78 -13.10
CA ALA A 173 1.45 -14.71 -13.24
C ALA A 173 1.68 -16.03 -12.47
N LYS A 174 2.86 -16.65 -12.61
CA LYS A 174 3.23 -17.87 -11.86
C LYS A 174 3.28 -17.65 -10.35
N THR A 175 3.69 -16.46 -9.90
CA THR A 175 3.65 -16.09 -8.48
C THR A 175 2.21 -15.95 -8.00
N LEU A 176 1.36 -15.19 -8.70
CA LEU A 176 -0.04 -15.01 -8.33
C LEU A 176 -0.78 -16.36 -8.27
N GLU A 177 -0.65 -17.21 -9.31
CA GLU A 177 -1.20 -18.58 -9.34
C GLU A 177 -0.69 -19.47 -8.19
N SER A 178 0.58 -19.31 -7.79
CA SER A 178 1.18 -20.10 -6.71
C SER A 178 0.66 -19.76 -5.31
N PHE A 179 0.03 -18.60 -5.12
CA PHE A 179 -0.23 -18.04 -3.80
C PHE A 179 -1.66 -17.55 -3.58
N ILE A 180 -2.38 -17.18 -4.63
CA ILE A 180 -3.73 -16.59 -4.55
C ILE A 180 -4.75 -17.60 -5.14
N PRO A 181 -5.93 -17.79 -4.51
CA PRO A 181 -7.05 -18.50 -5.14
C PRO A 181 -7.44 -17.87 -6.48
N GLN A 182 -7.73 -18.69 -7.49
CA GLN A 182 -8.08 -18.20 -8.84
C GLN A 182 -9.27 -17.22 -8.84
N SER A 183 -10.22 -17.37 -7.91
CA SER A 183 -11.36 -16.46 -7.70
C SER A 183 -10.98 -15.02 -7.32
N LEU A 184 -9.76 -14.81 -6.82
CA LEU A 184 -9.21 -13.50 -6.44
C LEU A 184 -8.13 -13.02 -7.42
N SER A 185 -7.83 -13.79 -8.48
CA SER A 185 -6.78 -13.47 -9.45
C SER A 185 -7.22 -12.49 -10.55
N SER A 186 -8.44 -11.94 -10.48
CA SER A 186 -8.97 -11.00 -11.46
C SER A 186 -8.41 -9.59 -11.26
N THR A 187 -7.36 -9.25 -12.01
CA THR A 187 -6.91 -7.86 -12.18
C THR A 187 -7.97 -7.06 -12.96
N SER A 188 -8.55 -6.02 -12.37
CA SER A 188 -9.53 -5.16 -13.05
C SER A 188 -8.87 -4.20 -14.05
N GLU A 189 -9.68 -3.58 -14.92
CA GLU A 189 -9.21 -2.51 -15.80
C GLU A 189 -8.75 -1.24 -15.06
N ALA A 190 -8.03 -0.40 -15.80
CA ALA A 190 -7.41 0.84 -15.32
C ALA A 190 -8.45 1.90 -14.92
N GLY A 191 -8.14 2.67 -13.89
CA GLY A 191 -8.90 3.85 -13.47
C GLY A 191 -8.15 4.61 -12.37
N MET A 192 -8.84 5.51 -11.67
CA MET A 192 -8.29 6.20 -10.49
C MET A 192 -8.23 5.24 -9.30
N TYR A 193 -7.06 5.12 -8.67
CA TYR A 193 -6.79 4.27 -7.52
C TYR A 193 -6.73 5.09 -6.22
N ASP A 194 -7.13 4.47 -5.11
CA ASP A 194 -6.96 4.99 -3.75
C ASP A 194 -5.49 4.96 -3.33
N LYS A 195 -4.80 3.88 -3.73
CA LYS A 195 -3.42 3.57 -3.35
C LYS A 195 -2.59 3.16 -4.57
N VAL A 196 -1.41 3.76 -4.74
CA VAL A 196 -0.46 3.37 -5.81
C VAL A 196 0.91 3.06 -5.24
N LEU A 197 1.42 1.87 -5.55
CA LEU A 197 2.78 1.44 -5.23
C LEU A 197 3.65 1.48 -6.49
N LEU A 198 4.80 2.15 -6.40
CA LEU A 198 5.86 2.13 -7.38
C LEU A 198 7.15 1.60 -6.74
N ASP A 199 7.28 0.28 -6.73
CA ASP A 199 8.56 -0.39 -6.51
C ASP A 199 9.41 -0.30 -7.78
N ALA A 200 10.15 0.79 -7.92
CA ALA A 200 10.69 1.18 -9.20
C ALA A 200 11.85 0.28 -9.65
N PRO A 201 11.99 0.00 -10.96
CA PRO A 201 13.18 -0.63 -11.50
C PRO A 201 14.40 0.24 -11.17
N CYS A 202 15.35 -0.33 -10.43
CA CYS A 202 16.51 0.38 -9.91
C CYS A 202 17.78 -0.47 -10.02
N SER A 203 18.91 0.11 -9.69
CA SER A 203 20.24 -0.51 -9.79
C SER A 203 20.40 -1.80 -8.97
N ASN A 204 19.51 -2.05 -8.00
CA ASN A 204 19.41 -3.27 -7.20
C ASN A 204 20.73 -3.61 -6.47
N ASP A 205 21.32 -2.63 -5.78
CA ASP A 205 22.56 -2.84 -5.03
C ASP A 205 22.44 -3.93 -3.96
N ARG A 206 21.22 -4.20 -3.47
CA ARG A 206 20.92 -5.41 -2.67
C ARG A 206 21.51 -6.67 -3.29
N SER A 207 21.28 -6.92 -4.58
CA SER A 207 21.71 -8.17 -5.20
C SER A 207 23.23 -8.32 -5.19
N TRP A 208 23.97 -7.21 -5.17
CA TRP A 208 25.42 -7.19 -5.08
C TRP A 208 25.90 -7.43 -3.65
N LEU A 209 25.35 -6.71 -2.68
CA LEU A 209 25.73 -6.81 -1.26
C LEU A 209 25.52 -8.19 -0.65
N PHE A 210 24.57 -8.97 -1.19
CA PHE A 210 24.28 -10.34 -0.77
C PHE A 210 24.65 -11.41 -1.81
N SER A 211 25.33 -11.05 -2.90
CA SER A 211 26.00 -12.02 -3.77
C SER A 211 27.33 -12.45 -3.15
N GLY A 212 27.67 -13.73 -3.27
CA GLY A 212 28.99 -14.22 -2.87
C GLY A 212 30.12 -13.69 -3.77
N PRO A 213 31.38 -14.03 -3.45
CA PRO A 213 32.54 -13.63 -4.25
C PRO A 213 32.36 -13.98 -5.73
N GLY A 214 32.49 -12.99 -6.61
CA GLY A 214 32.31 -13.14 -8.06
C GLY A 214 31.17 -12.32 -8.69
N GLY A 215 30.29 -11.71 -7.90
CA GLY A 215 29.25 -10.79 -8.42
C GLY A 215 29.79 -9.56 -9.17
N GLU A 216 31.06 -9.22 -8.92
CA GLU A 216 31.75 -8.01 -9.38
C GLU A 216 31.89 -7.87 -10.91
N GLN A 217 31.93 -8.99 -11.65
CA GLN A 217 32.43 -9.05 -13.03
C GLN A 217 31.52 -8.41 -14.12
N HIS A 218 30.47 -7.69 -13.74
CA HIS A 218 29.49 -7.10 -14.68
C HIS A 218 29.40 -5.56 -14.64
N GLY A 219 30.31 -4.89 -13.93
CA GLY A 219 30.18 -3.46 -13.61
C GLY A 219 30.02 -2.50 -14.80
N ALA A 220 30.81 -2.66 -15.86
CA ALA A 220 30.93 -1.63 -16.92
C ALA A 220 29.66 -1.45 -17.78
N VAL A 221 28.99 -2.54 -18.17
CA VAL A 221 27.73 -2.47 -18.93
C VAL A 221 26.60 -1.96 -18.03
N ARG A 222 26.52 -2.50 -16.81
CA ARG A 222 25.51 -2.12 -15.82
C ARG A 222 25.58 -0.64 -15.43
N LEU A 223 26.76 -0.02 -15.39
CA LEU A 223 26.90 1.41 -15.10
C LEU A 223 26.16 2.32 -16.10
N ARG A 224 26.18 1.99 -17.41
CA ARG A 224 25.49 2.80 -18.44
C ARG A 224 23.97 2.64 -18.37
N GLU A 225 23.49 1.45 -18.05
CA GLU A 225 22.06 1.19 -17.83
C GLU A 225 21.58 1.90 -16.56
N ARG A 226 22.35 1.79 -15.46
CA ARG A 226 22.11 2.49 -14.19
C ARG A 226 21.98 4.01 -14.35
N ALA A 227 22.80 4.62 -15.19
CA ALA A 227 22.77 6.07 -15.43
C ALA A 227 21.44 6.59 -16.00
N ARG A 228 20.58 5.72 -16.58
CA ARG A 228 19.25 6.09 -17.09
C ARG A 228 18.11 5.84 -16.10
N LEU A 229 18.38 5.11 -15.01
CA LEU A 229 17.36 4.71 -14.04
C LEU A 229 16.72 5.90 -13.31
N PRO A 230 17.46 6.92 -12.82
CA PRO A 230 16.86 8.13 -12.25
C PRO A 230 15.84 8.79 -13.18
N THR A 231 16.17 8.95 -14.46
CA THR A 231 15.27 9.56 -15.45
C THR A 231 14.00 8.72 -15.66
N LEU A 232 14.13 7.39 -15.75
CA LEU A 232 12.98 6.48 -15.87
C LEU A 232 12.12 6.50 -14.60
N GLN A 233 12.74 6.49 -13.42
CA GLN A 233 12.07 6.54 -12.11
C GLN A 233 11.30 7.84 -11.95
N THR A 234 11.89 8.99 -12.26
CA THR A 234 11.18 10.29 -12.31
C THR A 234 10.05 10.25 -13.32
N GLN A 235 10.23 9.68 -14.52
CA GLN A 235 9.15 9.56 -15.51
C GLN A 235 7.99 8.70 -15.00
N LEU A 236 8.25 7.57 -14.35
CA LEU A 236 7.22 6.70 -13.76
C LEU A 236 6.49 7.37 -12.59
N LEU A 237 7.22 8.06 -11.70
CA LEU A 237 6.61 8.77 -10.57
C LEU A 237 5.82 10.01 -11.04
N ARG A 238 6.27 10.70 -12.09
CA ARG A 238 5.50 11.75 -12.79
C ARG A 238 4.31 11.19 -13.57
N TYR A 239 4.36 9.95 -14.05
CA TYR A 239 3.22 9.31 -14.73
C TYR A 239 2.06 9.07 -13.75
N ILE A 240 2.37 8.66 -12.52
CA ILE A 240 1.40 8.57 -11.42
C ILE A 240 0.73 9.93 -11.17
N SER A 241 1.53 11.00 -11.13
CA SER A 241 1.07 12.38 -11.02
C SER A 241 0.14 12.81 -12.17
N ALA A 242 0.61 12.65 -13.41
CA ALA A 242 0.05 13.32 -14.57
C ALA A 242 -1.24 12.67 -15.09
N LEU A 243 -1.48 11.39 -14.78
CA LEU A 243 -2.68 10.67 -15.24
C LEU A 243 -3.81 10.60 -14.20
N ALA A 244 -3.67 11.24 -13.04
CA ALA A 244 -4.56 11.02 -11.89
C ALA A 244 -4.72 9.52 -11.57
N ALA A 245 -3.62 8.77 -11.69
CA ALA A 245 -3.59 7.35 -11.32
C ALA A 245 -3.93 7.19 -9.83
N VAL A 246 -3.54 8.15 -9.00
CA VAL A 246 -4.05 8.36 -7.64
C VAL A 246 -5.23 9.34 -7.73
N ARG A 247 -6.36 9.02 -7.08
CA ARG A 247 -7.45 9.99 -6.91
C ARG A 247 -7.05 11.14 -5.97
N PRO A 248 -7.74 12.29 -6.02
CA PRO A 248 -7.64 13.27 -4.94
C PRO A 248 -7.86 12.66 -3.54
N GLY A 249 -6.96 12.96 -2.62
CA GLY A 249 -6.88 12.38 -1.28
C GLY A 249 -6.28 10.97 -1.21
N GLY A 250 -5.84 10.39 -2.32
CA GLY A 250 -5.19 9.07 -2.34
C GLY A 250 -3.69 9.12 -2.01
N VAL A 251 -3.10 7.94 -1.84
CA VAL A 251 -1.69 7.76 -1.42
C VAL A 251 -0.86 7.14 -2.54
N ALA A 252 0.34 7.68 -2.77
CA ALA A 252 1.40 7.02 -3.54
C ALA A 252 2.59 6.65 -2.64
N VAL A 253 3.16 5.46 -2.84
CA VAL A 253 4.46 5.08 -2.27
C VAL A 253 5.45 4.79 -3.40
N TYR A 254 6.52 5.57 -3.44
CA TYR A 254 7.71 5.30 -4.25
C TYR A 254 8.70 4.47 -3.41
N SER A 255 9.29 3.41 -3.98
CA SER A 255 10.34 2.66 -3.30
C SER A 255 11.41 2.10 -4.25
N THR A 256 12.61 1.89 -3.73
CA THR A 256 13.73 1.27 -4.46
C THR A 256 14.52 0.31 -3.58
N CYS A 257 15.39 -0.50 -4.20
CA CYS A 257 16.34 -1.37 -3.51
C CYS A 257 17.81 -1.01 -3.75
N THR A 258 18.11 0.28 -3.75
CA THR A 258 19.45 0.86 -3.91
C THR A 258 19.78 1.87 -2.81
N LEU A 259 21.08 2.06 -2.56
CA LEU A 259 21.61 3.13 -1.71
C LEU A 259 21.83 4.46 -2.49
N SER A 260 21.61 4.45 -3.81
CA SER A 260 21.90 5.58 -4.70
C SER A 260 21.00 6.78 -4.43
N ARG A 261 21.58 7.92 -4.02
CA ARG A 261 20.86 9.18 -3.83
C ARG A 261 20.14 9.62 -5.11
N SER A 262 20.76 9.40 -6.27
CA SER A 262 20.21 9.80 -7.56
C SER A 262 18.98 9.00 -7.98
N GLU A 263 18.81 7.79 -7.45
CA GLU A 263 17.60 6.96 -7.67
C GLU A 263 16.55 7.14 -6.55
N ASN A 264 16.91 7.85 -5.47
CA ASN A 264 16.12 7.96 -4.26
C ASN A 264 15.66 9.41 -4.05
N GLN A 265 16.40 10.18 -3.25
CA GLN A 265 16.05 11.56 -2.88
C GLN A 265 15.93 12.47 -4.11
N GLU A 266 16.85 12.37 -5.09
CA GLU A 266 16.84 13.25 -6.27
C GLU A 266 15.64 12.98 -7.19
N VAL A 267 15.13 11.74 -7.24
CA VAL A 267 13.89 11.40 -7.95
C VAL A 267 12.68 12.08 -7.28
N VAL A 268 12.61 12.02 -5.95
CA VAL A 268 11.53 12.65 -5.16
C VAL A 268 11.60 14.18 -5.27
N GLU A 269 12.79 14.77 -5.08
CA GLU A 269 13.08 16.21 -5.27
C GLU A 269 12.63 16.67 -6.67
N ALA A 270 12.98 15.93 -7.73
CA ALA A 270 12.61 16.29 -9.10
C ALA A 270 11.09 16.24 -9.34
N VAL A 271 10.35 15.34 -8.69
CA VAL A 271 8.89 15.28 -8.77
C VAL A 271 8.25 16.43 -8.00
N LEU A 272 8.62 16.67 -6.74
CA LEU A 272 8.08 17.78 -5.95
C LEU A 272 8.29 19.14 -6.64
N ASN A 273 9.45 19.34 -7.27
CA ASN A 273 9.76 20.56 -8.02
C ASN A 273 8.98 20.71 -9.34
N THR A 274 8.33 19.66 -9.86
CA THR A 274 7.67 19.68 -11.19
C THR A 274 6.20 19.23 -11.18
N CYS A 275 5.70 18.73 -10.05
CA CYS A 275 4.35 18.24 -9.86
C CYS A 275 3.76 18.89 -8.60
N PRO A 276 3.06 20.03 -8.72
CA PRO A 276 2.39 20.65 -7.60
C PRO A 276 1.12 19.85 -7.21
N GLY A 277 0.68 19.98 -5.96
CA GLY A 277 -0.41 19.13 -5.41
C GLY A 277 0.07 17.80 -4.84
N VAL A 278 1.38 17.66 -4.60
CA VAL A 278 2.02 16.50 -3.97
C VAL A 278 2.56 16.91 -2.61
N GLU A 279 2.13 16.24 -1.55
CA GLU A 279 2.62 16.48 -0.18
C GLU A 279 3.27 15.20 0.35
N LEU A 280 4.52 15.29 0.82
CA LEU A 280 5.16 14.16 1.47
C LEU A 280 4.58 13.96 2.87
N GLN A 281 4.32 12.70 3.22
CA GLN A 281 3.98 12.32 4.58
C GLN A 281 5.22 11.81 5.28
N ASP A 282 5.43 12.28 6.52
CA ASP A 282 6.40 11.65 7.40
C ASP A 282 5.98 10.20 7.72
N LEU A 283 6.99 9.38 7.96
CA LEU A 283 6.89 7.95 8.30
C LEU A 283 7.71 7.63 9.57
N GLU A 284 8.34 8.61 10.21
CA GLU A 284 9.18 8.38 11.39
C GLU A 284 8.38 7.78 12.55
N GLU A 285 7.31 8.44 13.01
CA GLU A 285 6.47 7.94 14.12
C GLU A 285 5.64 6.70 13.72
N GLU A 286 5.14 6.63 12.49
CA GLU A 286 4.25 5.55 12.03
C GLU A 286 5.01 4.24 11.75
N LEU A 287 6.25 4.32 11.25
CA LEU A 287 6.95 3.17 10.68
C LEU A 287 8.41 3.03 11.11
N ALA A 288 9.17 4.12 11.23
CA ALA A 288 10.59 4.02 11.59
C ALA A 288 10.77 3.67 13.07
N LEU A 289 10.19 4.47 13.98
CA LEU A 289 10.30 4.25 15.43
C LEU A 289 9.70 2.90 15.89
N PRO A 290 8.51 2.46 15.42
CA PRO A 290 7.97 1.15 15.81
C PRO A 290 8.78 -0.05 15.35
N LEU A 291 9.61 0.10 14.30
CA LEU A 291 10.37 -1.00 13.69
C LEU A 291 11.90 -0.83 13.83
N GLN A 292 12.37 0.14 14.63
CA GLN A 292 13.79 0.43 14.83
C GLN A 292 14.59 -0.72 15.47
N GLU A 293 13.92 -1.63 16.18
CA GLU A 293 14.54 -2.86 16.71
C GLU A 293 14.87 -3.90 15.62
N HIS A 294 14.32 -3.74 14.41
CA HIS A 294 14.46 -4.67 13.30
C HIS A 294 15.17 -4.06 12.08
N PHE A 295 15.06 -2.74 11.90
CA PHE A 295 15.66 -2.00 10.79
C PHE A 295 16.44 -0.79 11.29
N THR A 296 17.64 -0.58 10.75
CA THR A 296 18.34 0.70 10.93
C THR A 296 17.98 1.64 9.79
N PHE A 297 17.38 2.76 10.15
CA PHE A 297 17.06 3.85 9.25
C PHE A 297 18.19 4.90 9.27
N THR A 298 18.54 5.44 8.11
CA THR A 298 19.43 6.61 8.04
C THR A 298 18.67 7.89 8.41
N PRO A 299 19.20 8.75 9.30
CA PRO A 299 18.65 10.08 9.51
C PRO A 299 18.85 10.90 8.23
N LEU A 300 17.78 11.07 7.47
CA LEU A 300 17.73 11.92 6.29
C LEU A 300 17.55 13.35 6.77
N GLY A 301 18.66 14.07 6.97
CA GLY A 301 18.73 15.37 7.66
C GLY A 301 18.08 16.57 6.97
N HIS A 302 16.86 16.40 6.48
CA HIS A 302 15.99 17.44 5.92
C HIS A 302 14.63 17.33 6.62
N THR A 303 14.00 18.46 6.94
CA THR A 303 12.64 18.51 7.47
C THR A 303 11.75 19.33 6.52
N PRO A 304 10.65 18.76 5.98
CA PRO A 304 10.24 17.35 6.09
C PRO A 304 11.23 16.40 5.40
N SER A 305 11.29 15.15 5.86
CA SER A 305 12.13 14.13 5.23
C SER A 305 11.61 13.76 3.84
N LEU A 306 12.51 13.48 2.91
CA LEU A 306 12.17 13.02 1.56
C LEU A 306 11.74 11.53 1.50
N GLY A 307 11.83 10.82 2.62
CA GLY A 307 11.45 9.42 2.77
C GLY A 307 12.13 8.74 3.96
N LEU A 308 12.29 7.43 3.87
CA LEU A 308 13.08 6.59 4.78
C LEU A 308 14.05 5.73 3.98
N LEU A 309 15.27 5.54 4.50
CA LEU A 309 16.24 4.59 3.93
C LEU A 309 16.66 3.57 4.99
N VAL A 310 16.25 2.32 4.79
CA VAL A 310 16.83 1.18 5.52
C VAL A 310 18.22 0.91 4.97
N VAL A 311 19.23 0.98 5.83
CA VAL A 311 20.61 0.59 5.49
C VAL A 311 20.89 -0.86 5.90
N PRO A 312 21.63 -1.62 5.08
CA PRO A 312 22.11 -2.95 5.46
C PRO A 312 23.02 -2.89 6.69
N GLN A 313 22.82 -3.81 7.63
CA GLN A 313 23.71 -4.01 8.78
C GLN A 313 24.49 -5.32 8.66
N GLN A 314 25.70 -5.35 9.25
CA GLN A 314 26.49 -6.57 9.36
C GLN A 314 25.71 -7.62 10.16
N GLY A 315 25.61 -8.84 9.61
CA GLY A 315 24.86 -9.95 10.23
C GLY A 315 23.39 -10.03 9.84
N GLN A 316 22.78 -8.93 9.36
CA GLN A 316 21.42 -8.94 8.79
C GLN A 316 21.44 -9.26 7.30
N THR A 317 20.29 -9.69 6.76
CA THR A 317 20.13 -10.07 5.34
C THR A 317 19.12 -9.22 4.58
N TRP A 318 18.75 -8.07 5.16
CA TRP A 318 17.76 -7.14 4.62
C TRP A 318 18.30 -5.74 4.38
N GLY A 319 17.52 -4.97 3.62
CA GLY A 319 17.98 -3.71 3.03
C GLY A 319 18.77 -3.92 1.73
N PRO A 320 19.30 -2.85 1.13
CA PRO A 320 18.75 -1.50 1.28
C PRO A 320 17.27 -1.48 0.84
N MET A 321 16.53 -0.51 1.38
CA MET A 321 15.19 -0.16 0.93
C MET A 321 15.00 1.33 1.15
N PHE A 322 14.83 2.08 0.06
CA PHE A 322 14.30 3.44 0.15
C PHE A 322 12.79 3.38 -0.03
N LEU A 323 12.07 4.20 0.72
CA LEU A 323 10.65 4.45 0.49
C LEU A 323 10.29 5.91 0.77
N SER A 324 9.35 6.45 0.01
CA SER A 324 8.79 7.79 0.19
C SER A 324 7.28 7.72 -0.04
N ARG A 325 6.49 8.33 0.84
CA ARG A 325 5.03 8.36 0.79
C ARG A 325 4.53 9.77 0.53
N ALA A 326 3.59 9.90 -0.40
CA ALA A 326 2.98 11.17 -0.72
C ALA A 326 1.45 11.06 -0.78
N LEU A 327 0.77 12.11 -0.29
CA LEU A 327 -0.63 12.37 -0.58
C LEU A 327 -0.76 13.11 -1.90
N TRP A 328 -1.79 12.74 -2.67
CA TRP A 328 -2.15 13.39 -3.92
C TRP A 328 -3.37 14.28 -3.76
N PHE A 329 -3.21 15.58 -4.00
CA PHE A 329 -4.31 16.54 -3.99
C PHE A 329 -4.74 16.89 -5.40
N GLU A 330 -6.01 17.29 -5.54
CA GLU A 330 -6.54 17.77 -6.81
C GLU A 330 -5.85 19.09 -7.19
N TRP A 331 -5.35 19.18 -8.42
CA TRP A 331 -4.81 20.44 -8.93
C TRP A 331 -5.96 21.44 -9.16
N SER A 332 -6.23 22.24 -8.13
CA SER A 332 -7.16 23.37 -8.24
C SER A 332 -6.63 24.36 -9.28
N THR A 333 -7.16 24.29 -10.50
CA THR A 333 -7.00 25.32 -11.53
C THR A 333 -7.72 26.61 -11.10
N LYS A 334 -7.10 27.33 -10.15
CA LYS A 334 -7.54 28.66 -9.72
C LYS A 334 -6.43 29.67 -9.95
N GLN A 335 -6.66 30.43 -11.03
CA GLN A 335 -6.22 31.81 -11.24
C GLN A 335 -4.72 32.08 -11.42
N HIS A 336 -4.35 32.27 -12.68
CA HIS A 336 -3.77 33.54 -13.12
C HIS A 336 -4.56 34.07 -14.31
#